data_AF-A0A3B9Y347-F1
#
_entry.id   AF-A0A3B9Y347-F1
#
_cell.length_a   1.000
_cell.length_b   1.000
_cell.length_c   1.000
_cell.angle_alpha   90.00
_cell.angle_beta   90.00
_cell.angle_gamma   90.00
#
_symmetry.space_group_name_H-M   'P 1'
#
loop_
_entity.id
_entity.type
_entity.pdbx_description
1 polymer ?
#
loop_
_entity_poly.entity_id
_entity_poly.type
_entity_poly.pdbx_seq_one_letter_code
_entity_poly.pdbx_strand_id
1 'polypeptide(L)'
;MLNSLEVRNFRAFHDLKIEHLGRVNLLVGKNNVGKTSLLEAIQLYASRASTPTFIWEIMSARREVKQPFVNVRDMLAALKYLFYGRNDIKPGLQPIQIGPINSPQEMLSIAIDWSITETRDGTLHTRLLEPREDYTSDSLAPR
;
A
#
# COMPACT_ATOMS: atom_id res chain seq x y z
N MET A 1 19.77 10.70 -6.83
CA MET A 1 19.77 11.01 -5.38
C MET A 1 18.36 11.46 -5.02
N LEU A 2 17.84 11.05 -3.87
CA LEU A 2 16.52 11.46 -3.40
C LEU A 2 16.65 12.77 -2.62
N ASN A 3 16.24 13.89 -3.21
CA ASN A 3 16.40 15.23 -2.63
C ASN A 3 15.15 15.70 -1.87
N SER A 4 14.01 15.07 -2.12
CA SER A 4 12.74 15.31 -1.47
C SER A 4 11.99 13.99 -1.38
N LEU A 5 11.04 13.91 -0.46
CA LEU A 5 10.20 12.72 -0.30
C LEU A 5 8.77 13.13 0.04
N GLU A 6 7.83 12.54 -0.67
CA GLU A 6 6.41 12.55 -0.38
C GLU A 6 5.96 11.12 -0.05
N VAL A 7 5.19 10.97 1.02
CA VAL A 7 4.59 9.71 1.46
C VAL A 7 3.11 9.94 1.69
N ARG A 8 2.25 9.27 0.92
CA ARG A 8 0.80 9.36 1.06
C ARG A 8 0.18 8.00 1.36
N ASN A 9 -0.85 8.06 2.20
CA ASN A 9 -1.70 6.93 2.58
C ASN A 9 -0.93 5.71 3.13
N PHE A 10 0.20 5.95 3.81
CA PHE A 10 1.07 4.88 4.33
C PHE A 10 1.18 4.92 5.85
N ARG A 11 0.72 3.85 6.52
CA ARG A 11 0.79 3.63 7.97
C ARG A 11 0.31 4.82 8.80
N ALA A 12 1.23 5.61 9.34
CA ALA A 12 0.94 6.77 10.19
C ALA A 12 0.78 8.07 9.39
N PHE A 13 1.07 8.04 8.09
CA PHE A 13 1.11 9.21 7.23
C PHE A 13 -0.07 9.23 6.27
N HIS A 14 -1.01 10.14 6.50
CA HIS A 14 -2.02 10.47 5.50
C HIS A 14 -1.35 11.19 4.32
N ASP A 15 -0.60 12.25 4.63
CA ASP A 15 0.24 13.02 3.71
C ASP A 15 1.44 13.55 4.51
N LEU A 16 2.65 13.12 4.14
CA LEU A 16 3.91 13.58 4.70
C LEU A 16 4.80 14.08 3.56
N LYS A 17 5.31 15.31 3.70
CA LYS A 17 6.27 15.92 2.78
C LYS A 17 7.54 16.29 3.50
N ILE A 18 8.67 15.89 2.91
CA ILE A 18 10.01 16.28 3.29
C ILE A 18 10.60 17.00 2.08
N GLU A 19 10.59 18.32 2.12
CA GLU A 19 11.00 19.16 0.99
C GLU A 19 12.49 19.04 0.68
N HIS A 20 13.30 18.79 1.70
CA HIS A 20 14.75 18.75 1.60
C HIS A 20 15.34 17.56 2.37
N LEU A 21 15.94 16.63 1.65
CA LEU A 21 16.77 15.56 2.17
C LEU A 21 18.24 15.88 1.90
N GLY A 22 19.02 15.94 2.98
CA GLY A 22 20.47 16.05 2.89
C GLY A 22 21.15 14.70 2.65
N ARG A 23 22.48 14.71 2.50
CA ARG A 23 23.29 13.47 2.49
C ARG A 23 23.16 12.68 3.80
N VAL A 24 22.96 13.38 4.91
CA VAL A 24 22.71 12.82 6.24
C VAL A 24 21.48 13.52 6.79
N ASN A 25 20.51 12.74 7.30
CA ASN A 25 19.28 13.24 7.90
C ASN A 25 19.15 12.64 9.30
N LEU A 26 18.81 13.45 10.30
CA LEU A 26 18.57 13.01 11.67
C LEU A 26 17.07 13.04 11.96
N LEU A 27 16.47 11.88 12.20
CA LEU A 27 15.06 11.73 12.52
C LEU A 27 14.87 11.59 14.04
N VAL A 28 14.42 12.66 14.70
CA VAL A 28 14.13 12.66 16.16
C VAL A 28 12.64 12.72 16.45
N GLY A 29 12.25 12.30 17.66
CA GLY A 29 10.87 12.36 18.13
C GLY A 29 10.56 11.25 19.13
N LYS A 30 9.38 11.32 19.77
CA LYS A 30 8.92 10.31 20.74
C LYS A 30 8.78 8.92 20.09
N ASN A 31 8.72 7.87 20.90
CA ASN A 31 8.39 6.55 20.40
C ASN A 31 7.01 6.55 19.74
N ASN A 32 6.83 5.70 18.71
CA ASN A 32 5.58 5.51 18.00
C ASN A 32 5.05 6.71 17.17
N VAL A 33 5.82 7.78 16.98
CA VAL A 33 5.42 8.94 16.14
C VAL A 33 5.56 8.71 14.62
N GLY A 34 5.98 7.51 14.19
CA GLY A 34 6.12 7.17 12.78
C GLY A 34 7.55 7.11 12.22
N LYS A 35 8.60 7.29 13.04
CA LYS A 35 10.00 7.22 12.57
C LYS A 35 10.33 5.91 11.83
N THR A 36 9.95 4.77 12.41
CA THR A 36 10.12 3.46 11.76
C THR A 36 9.29 3.35 10.48
N SER A 37 8.07 3.90 10.48
CA SER A 37 7.22 3.95 9.29
C SER A 37 7.86 4.76 8.17
N LEU A 38 8.58 5.84 8.48
CA LEU A 38 9.30 6.63 7.48
C LEU A 38 10.44 5.82 6.85
N LEU A 39 11.21 5.09 7.65
CA LEU A 39 12.26 4.20 7.13
C LEU A 39 11.68 3.07 6.27
N GLU A 40 10.56 2.48 6.68
CA GLU A 40 9.85 1.45 5.88
C GLU A 40 9.34 2.03 4.55
N ALA A 41 8.84 3.26 4.53
CA ALA A 41 8.43 3.93 3.29
C ALA A 41 9.61 4.12 2.33
N ILE A 42 10.75 4.60 2.85
CA ILE A 42 11.98 4.75 2.07
C ILE A 42 12.47 3.39 1.54
N GLN A 43 12.39 2.34 2.36
CA GLN A 43 12.80 1.00 1.98
C GLN A 43 11.87 0.39 0.91
N LEU A 44 10.55 0.61 1.01
CA LEU A 44 9.59 0.24 -0.03
C LEU A 44 9.89 0.97 -1.35
N TYR A 45 10.17 2.26 -1.28
CA TYR A 45 10.52 3.06 -2.45
C TYR A 45 11.81 2.57 -3.12
N ALA A 46 12.87 2.35 -2.34
CA ALA A 46 14.17 1.89 -2.83
C ALA A 46 14.10 0.50 -3.47
N SER A 47 13.27 -0.40 -2.92
CA SER A 47 13.05 -1.72 -3.49
C SER A 47 12.03 -1.74 -4.65
N ARG A 48 11.39 -0.61 -4.97
CA ARG A 48 10.29 -0.53 -5.96
C ARG A 48 9.17 -1.56 -5.70
N ALA A 49 8.96 -1.91 -4.43
CA ALA A 49 8.04 -2.97 -4.01
C ALA A 49 8.21 -4.30 -4.78
N SER A 50 9.42 -4.58 -5.28
CA SER A 50 9.67 -5.66 -6.24
C SER A 50 9.53 -7.08 -5.68
N THR A 51 9.40 -7.24 -4.35
CA THR A 51 9.29 -8.56 -3.73
C THR A 51 8.13 -8.61 -2.71
N PRO A 52 7.12 -9.48 -2.90
CA PRO A 52 6.07 -9.74 -1.91
C PRO A 52 6.61 -10.12 -0.52
N THR A 53 7.78 -10.77 -0.48
CA THR A 53 8.50 -11.14 0.74
C THR A 53 8.83 -9.93 1.61
N PHE A 54 9.09 -8.77 1.00
CA PHE A 54 9.47 -7.57 1.76
C PHE A 54 8.27 -6.98 2.53
N ILE A 55 7.09 -7.01 1.92
CA ILE A 55 5.84 -6.65 2.58
C ILE A 55 5.59 -7.61 3.77
N TRP A 56 5.81 -8.91 3.57
CA TRP A 56 5.74 -9.90 4.66
C TRP A 56 6.76 -9.66 5.77
N GLU A 57 8.01 -9.30 5.45
CA GLU A 57 9.07 -8.99 6.42
C GLU A 57 8.72 -7.77 7.27
N ILE A 58 8.28 -6.68 6.65
CA ILE A 58 7.84 -5.46 7.36
C ILE A 58 6.73 -5.82 8.36
N MET A 59 5.75 -6.61 7.95
CA MET A 59 4.61 -6.97 8.79
C MET A 59 4.97 -8.00 9.87
N SER A 60 5.82 -8.97 9.55
CA SER A 60 6.29 -10.00 10.50
C SER A 60 7.19 -9.41 11.58
N ALA A 61 8.06 -8.47 11.22
CA ALA A 61 8.94 -7.77 12.17
C ALA A 61 8.16 -7.02 13.26
N ARG A 62 6.92 -6.59 12.95
CA ARG A 62 6.02 -5.90 13.89
C ARG A 62 5.00 -6.81 14.57
N ARG A 63 5.06 -8.13 14.33
CA ARG A 63 4.05 -9.11 14.75
C ARG A 63 2.64 -8.76 14.28
N GLU A 64 2.51 -8.00 13.19
CA GLU A 64 1.23 -7.64 12.57
C GLU A 64 0.62 -8.87 11.87
N VAL A 65 1.46 -9.85 11.52
CA VAL A 65 1.08 -11.15 10.95
C VAL A 65 1.70 -12.25 11.81
N LYS A 66 0.89 -13.23 12.23
CA LYS A 66 1.31 -14.33 13.13
C LYS A 66 1.60 -15.65 12.40
N GLN A 67 1.19 -15.78 11.13
CA GLN A 67 1.33 -16.99 10.33
C GLN A 67 1.76 -16.63 8.91
N PRO A 68 2.54 -17.48 8.21
CA PRO A 68 2.83 -17.30 6.79
C PRO A 68 1.54 -17.14 5.99
N PHE A 69 1.57 -16.35 4.91
CA PHE A 69 0.41 -16.24 4.02
C PHE A 69 0.14 -17.57 3.34
N VAL A 70 -1.03 -18.15 3.59
CA VAL A 70 -1.42 -19.44 3.00
C VAL A 70 -2.19 -19.22 1.70
N ASN A 71 -2.79 -18.04 1.52
CA ASN A 71 -3.53 -17.66 0.32
C ASN A 71 -3.50 -16.14 0.07
N VAL A 72 -4.03 -15.71 -1.09
CA VAL A 72 -4.12 -14.30 -1.50
C VAL A 72 -4.98 -13.47 -0.53
N ARG A 73 -6.04 -14.05 0.05
CA ARG A 73 -6.89 -13.36 1.02
C ARG A 73 -6.12 -13.01 2.30
N ASP A 74 -5.24 -13.87 2.78
CA ASP A 74 -4.40 -13.59 3.96
C ASP A 74 -3.39 -12.46 3.66
N MET A 75 -2.79 -12.49 2.47
CA MET A 75 -1.89 -11.43 2.01
C MET A 75 -2.61 -10.09 1.95
N LEU A 76 -3.79 -10.05 1.32
CA LEU A 76 -4.62 -8.84 1.27
C LEU A 76 -5.02 -8.37 2.67
N ALA A 77 -5.50 -9.27 3.52
CA ALA A 77 -5.87 -8.94 4.91
C ALA A 77 -4.70 -8.32 5.69
N ALA A 78 -3.46 -8.63 5.32
CA ALA A 78 -2.27 -8.03 5.91
C ALA A 78 -1.89 -6.69 5.26
N LEU A 79 -2.08 -6.53 3.94
CA LEU A 79 -1.83 -5.27 3.24
C LEU A 79 -2.57 -4.08 3.87
N LYS A 80 -3.74 -4.30 4.48
CA LYS A 80 -4.49 -3.25 5.20
C LYS A 80 -3.64 -2.51 6.24
N TYR A 81 -2.63 -3.16 6.84
CA TYR A 81 -1.75 -2.56 7.84
C TYR A 81 -0.75 -1.57 7.25
N LEU A 82 -0.51 -1.63 5.93
CA LEU A 82 0.32 -0.66 5.23
C LEU A 82 -0.44 0.63 4.92
N PHE A 83 -1.76 0.58 4.76
CA PHE A 83 -2.57 1.75 4.45
C PHE A 83 -2.77 2.64 5.69
N TYR A 84 -2.86 3.95 5.46
CA TYR A 84 -3.18 4.90 6.52
C TYR A 84 -4.55 4.60 7.14
N GLY A 85 -4.64 4.76 8.46
CA GLY A 85 -5.87 4.48 9.22
C GLY A 85 -6.21 2.99 9.37
N ARG A 86 -5.50 2.08 8.67
CA ARG A 86 -5.75 0.62 8.68
C ARG A 86 -7.19 0.27 8.30
N ASN A 87 -7.75 1.03 7.36
CA ASN A 87 -9.11 0.82 6.88
C ASN A 87 -9.25 -0.54 6.19
N ASP A 88 -10.47 -1.07 6.18
CA ASP A 88 -10.79 -2.27 5.41
C ASP A 88 -10.50 -2.05 3.92
N ILE A 89 -10.01 -3.09 3.26
CA ILE A 89 -9.75 -3.08 1.83
C ILE A 89 -11.09 -3.16 1.10
N LYS A 90 -11.51 -2.03 0.55
CA LYS A 90 -12.78 -1.83 -0.17
C LYS A 90 -12.52 -1.07 -1.47
N PRO A 91 -13.33 -1.29 -2.51
CA PRO A 91 -13.24 -0.51 -3.74
C PRO A 91 -13.15 0.99 -3.51
N GLY A 92 -12.28 1.64 -4.29
CA GLY A 92 -12.01 3.08 -4.16
C GLY A 92 -10.97 3.44 -3.08
N LEU A 93 -10.30 2.46 -2.47
CA LEU A 93 -9.17 2.71 -1.59
C LEU A 93 -8.09 3.50 -2.34
N GLN A 94 -7.66 4.62 -1.77
CA GLN A 94 -6.58 5.41 -2.35
C GLN A 94 -5.28 4.60 -2.36
N PRO A 95 -4.42 4.75 -3.39
CA PRO A 95 -3.15 4.04 -3.42
C PRO A 95 -2.19 4.56 -2.34
N ILE A 96 -1.26 3.72 -1.90
CA ILE A 96 -0.05 4.18 -1.22
C ILE A 96 0.84 4.83 -2.29
N GLN A 97 1.33 6.03 -2.02
CA GLN A 97 2.24 6.74 -2.93
C GLN A 97 3.51 7.14 -2.20
N ILE A 98 4.66 6.80 -2.76
CA ILE A 98 5.97 7.12 -2.18
C ILE A 98 6.92 7.54 -3.28
N GLY A 99 7.53 8.72 -3.17
CA GLY A 99 8.47 9.20 -4.19
C GLY A 99 8.88 10.65 -4.00
N PRO A 100 9.65 11.22 -4.95
CA PRO A 100 10.06 12.61 -4.89
C PRO A 100 8.86 13.55 -5.09
N ILE A 101 8.89 14.69 -4.40
CA ILE A 101 7.87 15.73 -4.55
C ILE A 101 7.92 16.27 -5.99
N ASN A 102 6.74 16.46 -6.60
CA ASN A 102 6.57 16.98 -7.97
C ASN A 102 7.21 16.12 -9.08
N SER A 103 7.47 14.83 -8.82
CA SER A 103 7.97 13.87 -9.83
C SER A 103 7.02 12.67 -10.01
N PRO A 104 5.85 12.84 -10.67
CA PRO A 104 4.87 11.77 -10.83
C PRO A 104 5.42 10.50 -11.48
N GLN A 105 6.39 10.64 -12.40
CA GLN A 105 6.98 9.52 -13.14
C GLN A 105 7.89 8.65 -12.26
N GLU A 106 8.38 9.20 -11.15
CA GLU A 106 9.24 8.48 -10.22
C GLU A 106 8.46 7.90 -9.03
N MET A 107 7.17 8.25 -8.91
CA MET A 107 6.31 7.85 -7.80
C MET A 107 6.06 6.33 -7.80
N LEU A 108 6.44 5.66 -6.72
CA LEU A 108 5.95 4.31 -6.46
C LEU A 108 4.47 4.42 -6.04
N SER A 109 3.61 3.69 -6.75
CA SER A 109 2.18 3.60 -6.43
C SER A 109 1.82 2.14 -6.16
N ILE A 110 1.31 1.85 -4.96
CA ILE A 110 0.78 0.53 -4.60
C ILE A 110 -0.74 0.68 -4.46
N ALA A 111 -1.46 0.14 -5.45
CA ALA A 111 -2.91 0.07 -5.47
C ALA A 111 -3.36 -1.37 -5.25
N ILE A 112 -4.58 -1.53 -4.74
CA ILE A 112 -5.32 -2.79 -4.81
C ILE A 112 -6.42 -2.51 -5.80
N ASP A 113 -6.53 -3.35 -6.83
CA ASP A 113 -7.61 -3.25 -7.79
C ASP A 113 -8.70 -4.27 -7.46
N TRP A 114 -9.87 -4.12 -8.06
CA TRP A 114 -10.96 -5.06 -7.90
C TRP A 114 -11.42 -5.58 -9.25
N SER A 115 -11.93 -6.80 -9.23
CA SER A 115 -12.58 -7.43 -10.37
C SER A 115 -13.98 -7.87 -9.98
N ILE A 116 -14.90 -7.79 -10.94
CA ILE A 116 -16.23 -8.37 -10.84
C ILE A 116 -16.25 -9.63 -11.68
N THR A 117 -16.86 -10.69 -11.15
CA THR A 117 -17.22 -11.88 -11.92
C THR A 117 -18.72 -11.94 -12.14
N GLU A 118 -19.15 -11.91 -13.40
CA GLU A 118 -20.55 -11.97 -13.83
C GLU A 118 -20.78 -13.23 -14.68
N THR A 119 -21.93 -13.88 -14.53
CA THR A 119 -22.35 -14.93 -15.46
C THR A 119 -23.09 -14.30 -16.63
N ARG A 120 -22.56 -14.43 -17.85
CA ARG A 120 -23.25 -14.07 -19.10
C ARG A 120 -23.40 -15.30 -19.96
N ASP A 121 -24.63 -15.59 -20.39
CA ASP A 121 -24.96 -16.76 -21.22
C ASP A 121 -24.45 -18.10 -20.65
N GLY A 122 -24.53 -18.28 -19.33
CA GLY A 122 -24.04 -19.47 -18.62
C GLY A 122 -22.52 -19.57 -18.48
N THR A 123 -21.76 -18.59 -18.98
CA THR A 123 -20.30 -18.52 -18.89
C THR A 123 -19.88 -17.47 -17.86
N LEU A 124 -18.87 -17.77 -17.05
CA LEU A 124 -18.28 -16.82 -16.09
C LEU A 124 -17.35 -15.85 -16.82
N HIS A 125 -17.60 -14.54 -16.67
CA HIS A 125 -16.76 -13.47 -17.19
C HIS A 125 -16.21 -12.64 -16.03
N THR A 126 -14.88 -12.54 -15.94
CA THR A 126 -14.21 -11.68 -14.96
C THR A 126 -13.62 -10.44 -15.64
N ARG A 127 -13.94 -9.26 -15.12
CA ARG A 127 -13.42 -7.97 -15.60
C ARG A 127 -12.98 -7.09 -14.44
N LEU A 128 -12.16 -6.08 -14.73
CA LEU A 128 -11.82 -5.04 -13.74
C LEU A 128 -13.09 -4.27 -13.36
N LEU A 129 -13.22 -3.93 -12.08
CA LEU A 129 -14.24 -3.03 -11.57
C LEU A 129 -13.89 -1.61 -11.99
N GLU A 130 -14.81 -0.90 -12.63
CA GLU A 130 -14.57 0.51 -12.96
C GLU A 130 -14.78 1.42 -11.74
N PRO A 131 -14.02 2.53 -11.63
CA PRO A 131 -14.24 3.50 -10.58
C PRO A 131 -15.66 4.07 -10.67
N ARG A 132 -16.50 3.81 -9.65
CA ARG A 132 -17.92 4.23 -9.48
C ARG A 132 -19.00 3.27 -9.99
N GLU A 133 -18.67 2.05 -10.39
CA GLU A 133 -19.71 1.04 -10.61
C GLU A 133 -20.29 0.55 -9.27
N ASP A 134 -21.61 0.42 -9.21
CA ASP A 134 -22.29 -0.27 -8.11
C ASP A 134 -22.01 -1.79 -8.21
N TYR A 135 -21.63 -2.40 -7.10
CA TYR A 135 -21.27 -3.82 -7.03
C TYR A 135 -22.00 -4.51 -5.87
N THR A 136 -22.32 -5.80 -6.05
CA THR A 136 -22.72 -6.67 -4.95
C THR A 136 -21.48 -7.35 -4.35
N SER A 137 -21.47 -7.61 -3.03
CA SER A 137 -20.31 -8.21 -2.35
C SER A 137 -19.91 -9.56 -2.92
N ASP A 138 -20.88 -10.31 -3.43
CA ASP A 138 -20.73 -11.73 -3.77
C ASP A 138 -20.03 -11.95 -5.12
N SER A 139 -20.00 -10.92 -5.98
CA SER A 139 -19.31 -10.95 -7.27
C SER A 139 -17.92 -10.30 -7.26
N LEU A 140 -17.48 -9.76 -6.11
CA LEU A 140 -16.31 -8.91 -6.00
C LEU A 140 -15.05 -9.68 -5.55
N ALA A 141 -13.96 -9.57 -6.31
CA ALA A 141 -12.68 -10.16 -5.97
C ALA A 141 -11.53 -9.13 -6.07
N PRO A 142 -10.76 -8.88 -4.99
CA PRO A 142 -9.57 -8.03 -5.03
C PRO A 142 -8.46 -8.65 -5.88
N ARG A 143 -7.66 -7.81 -6.53
CA ARG A 143 -6.63 -8.19 -7.50
C ARG A 143 -5.32 -7.42 -7.29
#